data_AF-N1MNY7-F1
#
_entry.id   AF-N1MNY7-F1
#
_cell.length_a   1.000
_cell.length_b   1.000
_cell.length_c   1.000
_cell.angle_alpha   90.00
_cell.angle_beta   90.00
_cell.angle_gamma   90.00
#
_symmetry.space_group_name_H-M   'P 1'
#
loop_
_entity.id
_entity.type
_entity.pdbx_description
1 polymer ?
#
loop_
_entity_poly.entity_id
_entity_poly.type
_entity_poly.pdbx_seq_one_letter_code
_entity_poly.pdbx_strand_id
1 'polypeptide(L)'
;MNHFAIAGIVLTAVTGLYVASANDPNVLGERALATQQDIAALRMDADVLPALPPAALDAAVFAKAKPLRFVWVSADAPAEAGDGSRDRPFARIGDAVMIARPGTAIMVKAGTYHENILFPKKVSGTPDAPIWLVSADGPQAARIVAPREGKWAAIGGGGTENVLVQGFHVTGGHNGIQFSQNGYDYQDTVNNIAVYGNVIDNPMEDGVKINGGTNVVVADNSITNCYDEGIDLLGITNGRISHNSVSKVESRTGAISVKGGSDQILIDANRISDILSDGVLVGGWTSPRMAPRPGHEGYEVRNVRVTGNVVQGVGKRAVNIMAAQRAEISGNYLDVSQGYGAVIELGRNHPRAAVALYSSDIAISDNQFSREAGKLRSMQGTGAIRFLNNRSGGRPSISAGPRPRALPFPG
;
A
#
# COMPACT_ATOMS: atom_id res chain seq x y z
N MET A 1 20.47 63.08 -16.27
CA MET A 1 19.23 62.94 -15.48
C MET A 1 18.37 61.88 -16.12
N ASN A 2 17.85 60.99 -15.28
CA ASN A 2 16.84 59.95 -15.50
C ASN A 2 17.32 58.58 -15.99
N HIS A 3 17.42 57.70 -14.99
CA HIS A 3 17.39 56.25 -15.01
C HIS A 3 16.13 55.71 -15.70
N PHE A 4 16.23 54.53 -16.34
CA PHE A 4 15.54 53.30 -15.92
C PHE A 4 16.03 52.13 -16.79
N ALA A 5 16.51 51.09 -16.12
CA ALA A 5 16.86 49.79 -16.68
C ALA A 5 15.69 48.83 -16.49
N ILE A 6 15.36 48.00 -17.49
CA ILE A 6 14.62 46.75 -17.30
C ILE A 6 15.31 45.67 -18.13
N ALA A 7 15.79 44.65 -17.42
CA ALA A 7 16.38 43.43 -17.95
C ALA A 7 15.28 42.53 -18.52
N GLY A 8 15.42 42.12 -19.78
CA GLY A 8 14.59 41.10 -20.41
C GLY A 8 15.07 39.71 -20.04
N ILE A 9 14.26 38.98 -19.27
CA ILE A 9 14.42 37.54 -19.06
C ILE A 9 13.79 36.81 -20.26
N VAL A 10 14.63 36.04 -20.95
CA VAL A 10 14.24 35.06 -21.98
C VAL A 10 13.54 33.90 -21.27
N LEU A 11 12.25 33.70 -21.53
CA LEU A 11 11.55 32.47 -21.20
C LEU A 11 11.22 31.71 -22.49
N THR A 12 11.97 30.64 -22.72
CA THR A 12 11.80 29.72 -23.84
C THR A 12 10.45 29.00 -23.69
N ALA A 13 9.51 29.26 -24.60
CA ALA A 13 8.25 28.53 -24.68
C ALA A 13 8.50 27.10 -25.20
N VAL A 14 8.15 26.10 -24.40
CA VAL A 14 7.97 24.72 -24.87
C VAL A 14 6.56 24.63 -25.47
N THR A 15 6.42 25.05 -26.72
CA THR A 15 5.31 24.62 -27.58
C THR A 15 5.73 23.33 -28.26
N GLY A 16 5.13 22.21 -27.84
CA GLY A 16 5.21 20.94 -28.57
C GLY A 16 4.52 21.09 -29.93
N LEU A 17 5.34 21.18 -30.97
CA LEU A 17 4.96 21.14 -32.37
C LEU A 17 4.45 19.72 -32.69
N TYR A 18 3.16 19.57 -32.99
CA TYR A 18 2.63 18.35 -33.60
C TYR A 18 2.88 18.41 -35.11
N VAL A 19 3.61 17.43 -35.64
CA VAL A 19 3.75 17.23 -37.09
C VAL A 19 2.41 16.73 -37.63
N ALA A 20 1.77 17.55 -38.46
CA ALA A 20 0.62 17.12 -39.26
C ALA A 20 1.13 16.28 -40.43
N SER A 21 0.70 15.01 -40.50
CA SER A 21 0.69 14.28 -41.77
C SER A 21 -0.53 14.76 -42.54
N ALA A 22 -0.31 15.49 -43.63
CA ALA A 22 -1.34 15.85 -44.59
C ALA A 22 -1.90 14.58 -45.25
N ASN A 23 -3.24 14.41 -45.19
CA ASN A 23 -4.11 13.80 -46.20
C ASN A 23 -5.43 13.35 -45.52
N ASP A 24 -6.34 14.28 -45.24
CA ASP A 24 -7.82 14.16 -45.40
C ASP A 24 -8.53 15.37 -44.77
N PRO A 25 -9.14 16.29 -45.53
CA PRO A 25 -9.82 17.46 -44.98
C PRO A 25 -11.25 17.22 -44.47
N ASN A 26 -11.77 15.98 -44.40
CA ASN A 26 -13.21 15.75 -44.12
C ASN A 26 -13.58 14.95 -42.86
N VAL A 27 -12.66 14.74 -41.90
CA VAL A 27 -13.05 14.17 -40.59
C VAL A 27 -13.28 15.28 -39.57
N LEU A 28 -14.49 15.86 -39.59
CA LEU A 28 -15.06 16.60 -38.47
C LEU A 28 -15.43 15.61 -37.36
N GLY A 29 -14.44 15.23 -36.54
CA GLY A 29 -14.67 14.62 -35.23
C GLY A 29 -14.56 15.69 -34.16
N GLU A 30 -15.60 15.87 -33.35
CA GLU A 30 -15.60 16.75 -32.17
C GLU A 30 -14.36 16.49 -31.30
N ARG A 31 -13.34 17.35 -31.45
CA ARG A 31 -12.23 17.45 -30.52
C ARG A 31 -12.65 18.44 -29.46
N ALA A 32 -12.79 17.96 -28.22
CA ALA A 32 -12.89 18.81 -27.04
C ALA A 32 -11.62 19.68 -26.95
N LEU A 33 -11.69 20.88 -27.51
CA LEU A 33 -10.74 21.96 -27.23
C LEU A 33 -11.03 22.40 -25.80
N ALA A 34 -10.22 21.93 -24.86
CA ALA A 34 -10.17 22.52 -23.52
C ALA A 34 -9.99 24.04 -23.71
N THR A 35 -10.90 24.81 -23.12
CA THR A 35 -10.90 26.26 -23.29
C THR A 35 -9.63 26.85 -22.68
N GLN A 36 -9.25 28.04 -23.12
CA GLN A 36 -8.05 28.72 -22.60
C GLN A 36 -8.16 29.01 -21.08
N GLN A 37 -9.40 29.05 -20.55
CA GLN A 37 -9.69 29.08 -19.12
C GLN A 37 -9.41 27.73 -18.43
N ASP A 38 -9.75 26.60 -19.05
CA ASP A 38 -9.43 25.26 -18.52
C ASP A 38 -7.90 25.04 -18.43
N ILE A 39 -7.16 25.52 -19.43
CA ILE A 39 -5.69 25.45 -19.46
C ILE A 39 -5.06 26.39 -18.42
N ALA A 40 -5.65 27.56 -18.17
CA ALA A 40 -5.19 28.49 -17.15
C ALA A 40 -5.45 27.97 -15.73
N ALA A 41 -6.61 27.32 -15.48
CA ALA A 41 -6.90 26.64 -14.23
C ALA A 41 -5.91 25.48 -13.98
N LEU A 42 -5.65 24.64 -14.99
CA LEU A 42 -4.64 23.57 -14.94
C LEU A 42 -3.22 24.09 -14.65
N ARG A 43 -2.87 25.30 -15.12
CA ARG A 43 -1.56 25.94 -14.86
C ARG A 43 -1.46 26.54 -13.46
N MET A 44 -2.54 27.14 -12.94
CA MET A 44 -2.56 27.68 -11.57
C MET A 44 -2.63 26.58 -10.50
N ASP A 45 -3.21 25.42 -10.82
CA ASP A 45 -3.27 24.28 -9.90
C ASP A 45 -1.90 23.62 -9.70
N ALA A 46 -1.01 23.65 -10.71
CA ALA A 46 0.34 23.07 -10.62
C ALA A 46 1.23 23.73 -9.54
N ASP A 47 1.02 25.03 -9.26
CA ASP A 47 1.80 25.80 -8.28
C ASP A 47 1.32 25.60 -6.83
N VAL A 48 0.19 24.89 -6.62
CA VAL A 48 -0.40 24.60 -5.29
C VAL A 48 -0.66 23.10 -5.11
N LEU A 49 -0.16 22.24 -6.00
CA LEU A 49 -0.26 20.80 -5.77
C LEU A 49 0.51 20.46 -4.47
N PRO A 50 -0.08 19.71 -3.52
CA PRO A 50 0.72 19.02 -2.52
C PRO A 50 1.83 18.29 -3.26
N ALA A 51 3.03 18.25 -2.68
CA ALA A 51 4.15 17.55 -3.27
C ALA A 51 3.65 16.20 -3.78
N LEU A 52 3.63 16.05 -5.12
CA LEU A 52 3.42 14.75 -5.76
C LEU A 52 4.36 13.77 -5.04
N PRO A 53 3.91 12.52 -4.83
CA PRO A 53 4.62 11.57 -3.99
C PRO A 53 6.13 11.67 -4.27
N PRO A 54 6.97 11.79 -3.23
CA PRO A 54 8.39 12.06 -3.43
C PRO A 54 8.96 11.07 -4.44
N ALA A 55 10.08 11.39 -5.09
CA ALA A 55 10.83 10.47 -5.95
C ALA A 55 11.24 9.14 -5.25
N ALA A 56 10.79 8.90 -4.00
CA ALA A 56 10.66 7.62 -3.31
C ALA A 56 9.64 6.65 -3.89
N LEU A 57 8.63 7.17 -4.61
CA LEU A 57 7.65 6.38 -5.34
C LEU A 57 8.18 5.83 -6.68
N ASP A 58 9.50 5.80 -6.87
CA ASP A 58 10.23 5.50 -8.12
C ASP A 58 9.99 4.08 -8.70
N ALA A 59 9.00 3.34 -8.20
CA ALA A 59 8.55 2.07 -8.76
C ALA A 59 7.05 1.79 -8.55
N ALA A 60 6.26 2.71 -8.00
CA ALA A 60 4.87 2.41 -7.69
C ALA A 60 4.00 2.50 -8.94
N VAL A 61 2.95 1.68 -8.93
CA VAL A 61 1.85 1.47 -9.89
C VAL A 61 1.51 2.64 -10.83
N PHE A 62 1.70 3.91 -10.41
CA PHE A 62 1.30 5.12 -11.16
C PHE A 62 2.43 6.12 -11.45
N ALA A 63 3.72 5.73 -11.36
CA ALA A 63 4.86 6.65 -11.40
C ALA A 63 4.93 7.61 -12.62
N LYS A 64 4.18 7.34 -13.69
CA LYS A 64 4.11 8.19 -14.90
C LYS A 64 2.77 8.90 -15.09
N ALA A 65 1.74 8.55 -14.33
CA ALA A 65 0.40 9.10 -14.48
C ALA A 65 0.32 10.49 -13.83
N LYS A 66 -0.48 11.37 -14.45
CA LYS A 66 -0.77 12.71 -13.92
C LYS A 66 -2.29 12.89 -13.80
N PRO A 67 -2.77 13.62 -12.78
CA PRO A 67 -4.17 14.00 -12.70
C PRO A 67 -4.62 14.71 -13.98
N LEU A 68 -5.80 14.35 -14.47
CA LEU A 68 -6.46 14.99 -15.61
C LEU A 68 -7.52 16.00 -15.16
N ARG A 69 -8.01 15.86 -13.92
CA ARG A 69 -9.00 16.75 -13.32
C ARG A 69 -8.88 16.76 -11.80
N PHE A 70 -9.32 17.85 -11.18
CA PHE A 70 -9.32 18.02 -9.74
C PHE A 70 -10.75 18.13 -9.22
N VAL A 71 -11.04 17.46 -8.11
CA VAL A 71 -12.28 17.57 -7.35
C VAL A 71 -11.91 17.92 -5.92
N TRP A 72 -12.43 19.04 -5.41
CA TRP A 72 -12.08 19.57 -4.11
C TRP A 72 -13.11 19.24 -3.05
N VAL A 73 -12.63 18.93 -1.84
CA VAL A 73 -13.43 18.66 -0.66
C VAL A 73 -12.96 19.52 0.49
N SER A 74 -13.87 20.08 1.29
CA SER A 74 -13.56 20.93 2.44
C SER A 74 -14.53 20.67 3.59
N ALA A 75 -14.02 20.45 4.80
CA ALA A 75 -14.86 20.21 5.98
C ALA A 75 -15.73 21.43 6.33
N ASP A 76 -15.26 22.63 5.98
CA ASP A 76 -15.98 23.89 6.17
C ASP A 76 -16.93 24.24 5.00
N ALA A 77 -17.02 23.39 3.97
CA ALA A 77 -17.96 23.64 2.88
C ALA A 77 -19.40 23.54 3.41
N PRO A 78 -20.32 24.41 2.93
CA PRO A 78 -21.73 24.27 3.23
C PRO A 78 -22.21 22.86 2.84
N ALA A 79 -23.14 22.30 3.62
CA ALA A 79 -23.73 20.99 3.33
C ALA A 79 -24.54 20.95 2.02
N GLU A 80 -24.86 22.12 1.45
CA GLU A 80 -25.48 22.24 0.13
C GLU A 80 -24.54 21.71 -0.97
N ALA A 81 -25.09 21.35 -2.13
CA ALA A 81 -24.35 20.73 -3.22
C ALA A 81 -23.27 21.68 -3.78
N GLY A 82 -22.07 21.62 -3.18
CA GLY A 82 -20.83 21.98 -3.86
C GLY A 82 -20.74 21.23 -5.18
N ASP A 83 -20.08 21.81 -6.16
CA ASP A 83 -19.88 21.17 -7.48
C ASP A 83 -18.51 20.49 -7.58
N GLY A 84 -17.73 20.50 -6.49
CA GLY A 84 -16.39 19.94 -6.43
C GLY A 84 -15.32 20.84 -7.05
N SER A 85 -15.67 22.05 -7.50
CA SER A 85 -14.68 23.07 -7.86
C SER A 85 -13.93 23.56 -6.62
N ARG A 86 -12.79 24.23 -6.84
CA ARG A 86 -11.98 24.79 -5.76
C ARG A 86 -12.73 25.85 -4.94
N ASP A 87 -13.60 26.62 -5.61
CA ASP A 87 -14.41 27.70 -5.04
C ASP A 87 -15.69 27.17 -4.37
N ARG A 88 -16.23 26.05 -4.87
CA ARG A 88 -17.41 25.38 -4.32
C ARG A 88 -17.12 23.89 -4.06
N PRO A 89 -16.21 23.58 -3.13
CA PRO A 89 -15.82 22.20 -2.82
C PRO A 89 -17.01 21.41 -2.26
N PHE A 90 -16.96 20.08 -2.39
CA PHE A 90 -17.90 19.21 -1.68
C PHE A 90 -17.63 19.26 -0.16
N ALA A 91 -18.68 19.11 0.64
CA ALA A 91 -18.57 18.96 2.10
C ALA A 91 -18.14 17.55 2.52
N ARG A 92 -18.43 16.54 1.69
CA ARG A 92 -18.12 15.13 1.96
C ARG A 92 -17.16 14.56 0.92
N ILE A 93 -16.23 13.74 1.37
CA ILE A 93 -15.30 13.02 0.50
C ILE A 93 -16.08 11.95 -0.30
N GLY A 94 -17.10 11.33 0.32
CA GLY A 94 -17.96 10.37 -0.37
C GLY A 94 -18.62 10.93 -1.64
N ASP A 95 -19.05 12.20 -1.63
CA ASP A 95 -19.68 12.83 -2.79
C ASP A 95 -18.68 13.01 -3.94
N ALA A 96 -17.43 13.38 -3.62
CA ALA A 96 -16.35 13.45 -4.59
C ALA A 96 -16.00 12.08 -5.19
N VAL A 97 -16.01 11.02 -4.38
CA VAL A 97 -15.78 9.64 -4.86
C VAL A 97 -16.87 9.20 -5.83
N MET A 98 -18.14 9.53 -5.54
CA MET A 98 -19.28 9.13 -6.39
C MET A 98 -19.21 9.70 -7.81
N ILE A 99 -18.58 10.86 -8.00
CA ILE A 99 -18.42 11.49 -9.32
C ILE A 99 -17.06 11.22 -9.97
N ALA A 100 -16.14 10.55 -9.27
CA ALA A 100 -14.79 10.32 -9.75
C ALA A 100 -14.80 9.45 -11.02
N ARG A 101 -13.88 9.76 -11.92
CA ARG A 101 -13.65 9.06 -13.19
C ARG A 101 -12.15 8.83 -13.34
N PRO A 102 -11.70 7.97 -14.29
CA PRO A 102 -10.28 7.86 -14.59
C PRO A 102 -9.64 9.23 -14.80
N GLY A 103 -8.54 9.50 -14.09
CA GLY A 103 -7.88 10.79 -14.14
C GLY A 103 -8.27 11.77 -13.01
N THR A 104 -9.23 11.45 -12.16
CA THR A 104 -9.66 12.34 -11.06
C THR A 104 -8.69 12.31 -9.87
N ALA A 105 -8.13 13.47 -9.54
CA ALA A 105 -7.55 13.71 -8.22
C ALA A 105 -8.58 14.38 -7.30
N ILE A 106 -8.98 13.66 -6.26
CA ILE A 106 -9.81 14.14 -5.16
C ILE A 106 -8.88 14.78 -4.12
N MET A 107 -8.92 16.10 -4.07
CA MET A 107 -8.10 16.96 -3.22
C MET A 107 -8.88 17.31 -1.95
N VAL A 108 -8.54 16.66 -0.84
CA VAL A 108 -9.24 16.84 0.44
C VAL A 108 -8.47 17.85 1.29
N LYS A 109 -9.07 19.02 1.53
CA LYS A 109 -8.48 20.07 2.38
C LYS A 109 -8.34 19.60 3.83
N ALA A 110 -7.53 20.33 4.58
CA ALA A 110 -7.39 20.13 6.01
C ALA A 110 -8.76 20.16 6.71
N GLY A 111 -8.95 19.26 7.67
CA GLY A 111 -10.23 19.14 8.37
C GLY A 111 -10.48 17.74 8.90
N THR A 112 -11.55 17.59 9.67
CA THR A 112 -12.00 16.28 10.17
C THR A 112 -13.30 15.88 9.48
N TYR A 113 -13.29 14.69 8.88
CA TYR A 113 -14.38 14.14 8.10
C TYR A 113 -14.92 12.87 8.79
N HIS A 114 -16.17 12.94 9.25
CA HIS A 114 -16.83 11.84 9.95
C HIS A 114 -17.64 10.97 8.97
N GLU A 115 -16.97 10.02 8.32
CA GLU A 115 -17.58 9.15 7.32
C GLU A 115 -16.74 7.90 7.01
N ASN A 116 -17.36 6.92 6.35
CA ASN A 116 -16.67 5.85 5.63
C ASN A 116 -16.56 6.26 4.14
N ILE A 117 -15.38 6.10 3.54
CA ILE A 117 -15.12 6.40 2.14
C ILE A 117 -15.12 5.12 1.33
N LEU A 118 -16.25 4.83 0.67
CA LEU A 118 -16.44 3.58 -0.04
C LEU A 118 -16.46 3.82 -1.56
N PHE A 119 -15.48 3.28 -2.27
CA PHE A 119 -15.42 3.25 -3.73
C PHE A 119 -16.47 2.26 -4.26
N PRO A 120 -17.48 2.73 -4.99
CA PRO A 120 -18.43 1.83 -5.65
C PRO A 120 -17.73 0.97 -6.70
N LYS A 121 -18.29 -0.21 -6.98
CA LYS A 121 -17.76 -1.16 -7.98
C LYS A 121 -17.42 -0.54 -9.36
N LYS A 122 -18.13 0.52 -9.78
CA LYS A 122 -17.94 1.17 -11.09
C LYS A 122 -16.98 2.37 -11.05
N VAL A 123 -16.45 2.71 -9.88
CA VAL A 123 -15.55 3.84 -9.69
C VAL A 123 -14.13 3.30 -9.54
N SER A 124 -13.45 3.21 -10.67
CA SER A 124 -12.06 2.79 -10.80
C SER A 124 -11.35 3.73 -11.78
N GLY A 125 -10.03 3.85 -11.63
CA GLY A 125 -9.20 4.50 -12.63
C GLY A 125 -8.81 3.57 -13.76
N THR A 126 -7.89 4.02 -14.61
CA THR A 126 -7.14 3.18 -15.55
C THR A 126 -5.64 3.22 -15.21
N PRO A 127 -4.79 2.32 -15.74
CA PRO A 127 -3.36 2.34 -15.46
C PRO A 127 -2.69 3.70 -15.75
N ASP A 128 -3.12 4.38 -16.81
CA ASP A 128 -2.59 5.70 -17.21
C ASP A 128 -3.34 6.89 -16.59
N ALA A 129 -4.52 6.65 -16.01
CA ALA A 129 -5.36 7.67 -15.40
C ALA A 129 -6.03 7.11 -14.13
N PRO A 130 -5.27 6.88 -13.05
CA PRO A 130 -5.83 6.40 -11.80
C PRO A 130 -6.79 7.39 -11.16
N ILE A 131 -7.39 7.01 -10.04
CA ILE A 131 -8.06 7.95 -9.14
C ILE A 131 -7.12 8.19 -7.96
N TRP A 132 -6.83 9.46 -7.69
CA TRP A 132 -6.03 9.88 -6.55
C TRP A 132 -6.98 10.38 -5.46
N LEU A 133 -6.89 9.82 -4.27
CA LEU A 133 -7.48 10.36 -3.06
C LEU A 133 -6.33 10.93 -2.22
N VAL A 134 -6.30 12.24 -1.98
CA VAL A 134 -5.12 12.94 -1.45
C VAL A 134 -5.50 13.94 -0.34
N SER A 135 -4.77 13.91 0.77
CA SER A 135 -4.74 15.00 1.75
C SER A 135 -4.02 16.21 1.14
N ALA A 136 -4.77 17.23 0.73
CA ALA A 136 -4.33 18.29 -0.16
C ALA A 136 -3.43 19.34 0.51
N ASP A 137 -3.66 19.62 1.80
CA ASP A 137 -2.95 20.67 2.54
C ASP A 137 -1.73 20.14 3.30
N GLY A 138 -1.24 18.97 2.91
CA GLY A 138 -0.06 18.32 3.46
C GLY A 138 -0.33 16.99 4.13
N PRO A 139 0.73 16.25 4.51
CA PRO A 139 0.60 14.97 5.20
C PRO A 139 -0.25 15.11 6.46
N GLN A 140 -1.25 14.25 6.59
CA GLN A 140 -2.17 14.09 7.71
C GLN A 140 -3.05 15.31 8.02
N ALA A 141 -3.07 16.33 7.15
CA ALA A 141 -3.91 17.51 7.34
C ALA A 141 -5.42 17.19 7.25
N ALA A 142 -5.78 16.27 6.35
CA ALA A 142 -7.12 15.70 6.29
C ALA A 142 -7.23 14.46 7.18
N ARG A 143 -8.13 14.52 8.17
CA ARG A 143 -8.42 13.44 9.12
C ARG A 143 -9.76 12.80 8.81
N ILE A 144 -9.78 11.49 8.57
CA ILE A 144 -10.98 10.69 8.39
C ILE A 144 -11.25 9.93 9.70
N VAL A 145 -12.45 10.08 10.23
CA VAL A 145 -12.91 9.39 11.45
C VAL A 145 -14.11 8.53 11.08
N ALA A 146 -13.88 7.23 10.94
CA ALA A 146 -14.92 6.27 10.63
C ALA A 146 -15.43 5.59 11.91
N PRO A 147 -16.73 5.23 11.97
CA PRO A 147 -17.24 4.38 13.04
C PRO A 147 -16.43 3.08 13.12
N ARG A 148 -15.91 2.79 14.32
CA ARG A 148 -15.12 1.57 14.58
C ARG A 148 -16.01 0.33 14.63
N GLU A 149 -17.16 0.45 15.30
CA GLU A 149 -18.16 -0.61 15.40
C GLU A 149 -19.05 -0.58 14.16
N GLY A 150 -18.63 -1.28 13.12
CA GLY A 150 -19.33 -1.32 11.84
C GLY A 150 -18.75 -2.41 10.94
N LYS A 151 -19.40 -2.65 9.81
CA LYS A 151 -18.94 -3.66 8.83
C LYS A 151 -17.96 -3.12 7.78
N TRP A 152 -17.74 -1.80 7.76
CA TRP A 152 -17.03 -1.13 6.68
C TRP A 152 -15.68 -0.62 7.12
N ALA A 153 -14.70 -0.68 6.23
CA ALA A 153 -13.44 0.01 6.42
C ALA A 153 -13.62 1.53 6.45
N ALA A 154 -12.67 2.27 7.01
CA ALA A 154 -12.70 3.73 6.95
C ALA A 154 -12.54 4.22 5.51
N ILE A 155 -11.65 3.59 4.73
CA ILE A 155 -11.55 3.76 3.28
C ILE A 155 -11.58 2.38 2.64
N GLY A 156 -12.39 2.15 1.61
CA GLY A 156 -12.34 0.88 0.93
C GLY A 156 -13.18 0.71 -0.31
N GLY A 157 -13.10 -0.47 -0.91
CA GLY A 157 -13.80 -0.80 -2.15
C GLY A 157 -13.71 -2.28 -2.52
N GLY A 158 -14.69 -2.74 -3.31
CA GLY A 158 -14.79 -4.11 -3.81
C GLY A 158 -14.57 -4.13 -5.33
N GLY A 159 -13.62 -4.93 -5.81
CA GLY A 159 -13.27 -4.99 -7.26
C GLY A 159 -12.68 -3.67 -7.78
N THR A 160 -12.14 -2.84 -6.89
CA THR A 160 -11.62 -1.51 -7.24
C THR A 160 -10.25 -1.61 -7.90
N GLU A 161 -10.02 -0.76 -8.90
CA GLU A 161 -8.76 -0.74 -9.64
C GLU A 161 -8.20 0.67 -9.82
N ASN A 162 -6.87 0.75 -9.90
CA ASN A 162 -6.13 1.97 -10.22
C ASN A 162 -6.44 3.12 -9.25
N VAL A 163 -6.27 2.88 -7.96
CA VAL A 163 -6.53 3.86 -6.89
C VAL A 163 -5.29 4.11 -6.05
N LEU A 164 -5.03 5.39 -5.79
CA LEU A 164 -4.05 5.86 -4.80
C LEU A 164 -4.79 6.48 -3.60
N VAL A 165 -4.41 6.07 -2.39
CA VAL A 165 -4.81 6.72 -1.14
C VAL A 165 -3.57 7.30 -0.47
N GLN A 166 -3.49 8.62 -0.38
CA GLN A 166 -2.26 9.31 0.02
C GLN A 166 -2.46 10.33 1.13
N GLY A 167 -1.61 10.23 2.15
CA GLY A 167 -1.35 11.33 3.08
C GLY A 167 -2.42 11.58 4.13
N PHE A 168 -3.38 10.69 4.37
CA PHE A 168 -4.45 10.91 5.35
C PHE A 168 -4.03 10.55 6.78
N HIS A 169 -4.73 11.13 7.75
CA HIS A 169 -4.89 10.52 9.07
C HIS A 169 -6.23 9.77 9.09
N VAL A 170 -6.20 8.45 9.19
CA VAL A 170 -7.38 7.57 9.20
C VAL A 170 -7.54 6.93 10.58
N THR A 171 -8.64 7.21 11.27
CA THR A 171 -8.97 6.61 12.56
C THR A 171 -10.26 5.80 12.49
N GLY A 172 -10.25 4.59 13.04
CA GLY A 172 -11.42 3.73 13.13
C GLY A 172 -11.69 2.91 11.86
N GLY A 173 -12.97 2.57 11.64
CA GLY A 173 -13.41 1.59 10.66
C GLY A 173 -13.26 0.14 11.16
N HIS A 174 -13.96 -0.78 10.50
CA HIS A 174 -13.74 -2.22 10.72
C HIS A 174 -12.28 -2.57 10.43
N ASN A 175 -11.84 -2.21 9.22
CA ASN A 175 -10.43 -2.08 8.85
C ASN A 175 -10.12 -0.59 8.63
N GLY A 176 -8.87 -0.19 8.75
CA GLY A 176 -8.47 1.19 8.44
C GLY A 176 -8.66 1.46 6.95
N ILE A 177 -7.91 0.74 6.11
CA ILE A 177 -8.03 0.80 4.65
C ILE A 177 -8.20 -0.62 4.10
N GLN A 178 -9.24 -0.84 3.30
CA GLN A 178 -9.50 -2.15 2.70
C GLN A 178 -9.91 -2.09 1.23
N PHE A 179 -9.13 -2.72 0.37
CA PHE A 179 -9.54 -3.03 -1.00
C PHE A 179 -9.58 -4.54 -1.18
N SER A 180 -10.68 -5.09 -1.64
CA SER A 180 -10.82 -6.54 -1.79
C SER A 180 -11.47 -6.90 -3.11
N GLN A 181 -11.16 -8.08 -3.64
CA GLN A 181 -12.02 -8.68 -4.65
C GLN A 181 -13.48 -8.68 -4.18
N ASN A 182 -14.40 -8.59 -5.12
CA ASN A 182 -15.81 -8.73 -4.82
C ASN A 182 -16.21 -10.20 -5.01
N GLY A 183 -16.64 -10.84 -3.93
CA GLY A 183 -16.80 -12.31 -3.90
C GLY A 183 -15.51 -13.03 -3.52
N TYR A 184 -15.37 -14.29 -3.95
CA TYR A 184 -14.30 -15.20 -3.55
C TYR A 184 -13.72 -16.04 -4.70
N ASP A 185 -14.15 -15.78 -5.93
CA ASP A 185 -13.85 -16.58 -7.13
C ASP A 185 -12.80 -15.94 -8.05
N TYR A 186 -12.21 -14.82 -7.61
CA TYR A 186 -11.24 -14.03 -8.37
C TYR A 186 -11.74 -13.56 -9.75
N GLN A 187 -13.07 -13.42 -9.94
CA GLN A 187 -13.65 -12.86 -11.17
C GLN A 187 -13.74 -11.32 -11.15
N ASP A 188 -13.72 -10.71 -9.97
CA ASP A 188 -13.87 -9.27 -9.76
C ASP A 188 -12.78 -8.80 -8.78
N THR A 189 -11.52 -8.85 -9.23
CA THR A 189 -10.32 -8.62 -8.41
C THR A 189 -10.00 -7.15 -8.20
N VAL A 190 -9.08 -6.87 -7.27
CA VAL A 190 -8.43 -5.56 -7.19
C VAL A 190 -7.14 -5.53 -8.00
N ASN A 191 -6.83 -4.39 -8.58
CA ASN A 191 -5.62 -4.23 -9.38
C ASN A 191 -5.06 -2.83 -9.19
N ASN A 192 -3.75 -2.70 -9.14
CA ASN A 192 -3.09 -1.40 -9.15
C ASN A 192 -3.59 -0.53 -7.97
N ILE A 193 -3.28 -0.94 -6.74
CA ILE A 193 -3.69 -0.21 -5.53
C ILE A 193 -2.46 0.31 -4.80
N ALA A 194 -2.47 1.59 -4.43
CA ALA A 194 -1.41 2.21 -3.64
C ALA A 194 -1.96 2.86 -2.37
N VAL A 195 -1.39 2.50 -1.22
CA VAL A 195 -1.67 3.08 0.09
C VAL A 195 -0.38 3.70 0.61
N TYR A 196 -0.30 5.03 0.60
CA TYR A 196 0.96 5.75 0.73
C TYR A 196 0.95 6.87 1.76
N GLY A 197 1.94 6.90 2.67
CA GLY A 197 2.16 8.08 3.50
C GLY A 197 1.04 8.38 4.49
N ASN A 198 0.25 7.38 4.91
CA ASN A 198 -0.89 7.58 5.80
C ASN A 198 -0.52 7.30 7.26
N VAL A 199 -1.24 7.95 8.19
CA VAL A 199 -1.32 7.51 9.59
C VAL A 199 -2.64 6.77 9.76
N ILE A 200 -2.61 5.52 10.21
CA ILE A 200 -3.78 4.66 10.36
C ILE A 200 -3.80 4.14 11.80
N ASP A 201 -4.84 4.46 12.55
CA ASP A 201 -4.93 4.09 13.96
C ASP A 201 -6.32 3.62 14.40
N ASN A 202 -6.31 2.72 15.39
CA ASN A 202 -7.50 2.22 16.08
C ASN A 202 -8.59 1.60 15.16
N PRO A 203 -8.26 0.83 14.10
CA PRO A 203 -9.27 0.03 13.43
C PRO A 203 -9.83 -1.05 14.38
N MET A 204 -10.96 -1.65 14.01
CA MET A 204 -11.52 -2.77 14.77
C MET A 204 -10.73 -4.07 14.55
N GLU A 205 -10.23 -4.31 13.33
CA GLU A 205 -9.43 -5.46 12.92
C GLU A 205 -8.09 -4.97 12.35
N ASP A 206 -7.99 -4.85 11.03
CA ASP A 206 -6.73 -4.63 10.32
C ASP A 206 -6.45 -3.14 10.05
N GLY A 207 -5.18 -2.77 10.06
CA GLY A 207 -4.75 -1.46 9.58
C GLY A 207 -4.98 -1.29 8.08
N VAL A 208 -4.32 -2.14 7.29
CA VAL A 208 -4.47 -2.21 5.83
C VAL A 208 -4.72 -3.64 5.39
N LYS A 209 -5.84 -3.88 4.71
CA LYS A 209 -6.17 -5.21 4.16
C LYS A 209 -6.36 -5.13 2.66
N ILE A 210 -5.57 -5.88 1.90
CA ILE A 210 -5.78 -6.00 0.45
C ILE A 210 -5.88 -7.47 0.05
N ASN A 211 -6.99 -7.84 -0.60
CA ASN A 211 -7.33 -9.22 -0.91
C ASN A 211 -7.67 -9.39 -2.39
N GLY A 212 -7.07 -10.41 -3.03
CA GLY A 212 -7.55 -10.97 -4.29
C GLY A 212 -7.25 -10.06 -5.47
N GLY A 213 -5.97 -9.96 -5.82
CA GLY A 213 -5.57 -8.95 -6.79
C GLY A 213 -4.11 -8.97 -7.21
N THR A 214 -3.70 -7.91 -7.90
CA THR A 214 -2.32 -7.74 -8.36
C THR A 214 -1.84 -6.30 -8.23
N ASN A 215 -0.52 -6.12 -8.18
CA ASN A 215 0.14 -4.81 -8.23
C ASN A 215 -0.30 -3.90 -7.07
N VAL A 216 0.11 -4.29 -5.86
CA VAL A 216 -0.28 -3.59 -4.63
C VAL A 216 0.95 -2.99 -3.96
N VAL A 217 0.84 -1.72 -3.54
CA VAL A 217 1.88 -1.03 -2.78
C VAL A 217 1.29 -0.49 -1.49
N VAL A 218 1.87 -0.89 -0.36
CA VAL A 218 1.61 -0.32 0.97
C VAL A 218 2.93 0.23 1.48
N ALA A 219 3.10 1.55 1.43
CA ALA A 219 4.39 2.16 1.75
C ALA A 219 4.33 3.47 2.53
N ASP A 220 5.37 3.70 3.33
CA ASP A 220 5.54 4.93 4.11
C ASP A 220 4.36 5.21 5.07
N ASN A 221 3.63 4.19 5.52
CA ASN A 221 2.52 4.35 6.46
C ASN A 221 2.96 4.14 7.91
N SER A 222 2.31 4.85 8.84
CA SER A 222 2.36 4.56 10.27
C SER A 222 1.05 3.92 10.69
N ILE A 223 1.10 2.66 11.15
CA ILE A 223 -0.07 1.84 11.46
C ILE A 223 0.01 1.41 12.92
N THR A 224 -1.03 1.71 13.71
CA THR A 224 -1.00 1.41 15.15
C THR A 224 -2.35 1.04 15.75
N ASN A 225 -2.31 0.33 16.89
CA ASN A 225 -3.48 -0.08 17.67
C ASN A 225 -4.48 -0.91 16.85
N CYS A 226 -3.98 -1.90 16.12
CA CYS A 226 -4.79 -2.86 15.37
C CYS A 226 -5.12 -4.07 16.24
N TYR A 227 -6.35 -4.58 16.15
CA TYR A 227 -6.74 -5.78 16.87
C TYR A 227 -6.21 -7.05 16.20
N ASP A 228 -6.30 -7.13 14.86
CA ASP A 228 -5.72 -8.23 14.10
C ASP A 228 -4.45 -7.79 13.37
N GLU A 229 -4.37 -7.77 12.04
CA GLU A 229 -3.11 -7.49 11.35
C GLU A 229 -2.86 -5.99 11.12
N GLY A 230 -1.61 -5.53 11.26
CA GLY A 230 -1.26 -4.17 10.82
C GLY A 230 -1.40 -4.04 9.30
N ILE A 231 -0.85 -5.02 8.57
CA ILE A 231 -0.98 -5.14 7.11
C ILE A 231 -1.26 -6.60 6.75
N ASP A 232 -2.37 -6.87 6.05
CA ASP A 232 -2.74 -8.19 5.53
C ASP A 232 -2.87 -8.16 4.01
N LEU A 233 -1.98 -8.89 3.32
CA LEU A 233 -2.10 -9.18 1.89
C LEU A 233 -2.52 -10.65 1.69
N LEU A 234 -3.70 -10.86 1.12
CA LEU A 234 -4.25 -12.18 0.84
C LEU A 234 -4.46 -12.36 -0.66
N GLY A 235 -3.87 -13.40 -1.26
CA GLY A 235 -4.04 -13.70 -2.68
C GLY A 235 -3.59 -12.58 -3.61
N ILE A 236 -2.46 -11.93 -3.28
CA ILE A 236 -1.87 -10.85 -4.05
C ILE A 236 -0.70 -11.35 -4.90
N THR A 237 -0.65 -10.96 -6.16
CA THR A 237 0.53 -11.08 -7.01
C THR A 237 1.23 -9.74 -7.18
N ASN A 238 2.56 -9.71 -7.16
CA ASN A 238 3.35 -8.49 -7.31
C ASN A 238 2.95 -7.42 -6.26
N GLY A 239 3.32 -7.68 -5.01
CA GLY A 239 3.01 -6.83 -3.85
C GLY A 239 4.26 -6.25 -3.21
N ARG A 240 4.19 -5.02 -2.73
CA ARG A 240 5.26 -4.37 -1.97
C ARG A 240 4.73 -3.78 -0.67
N ILE A 241 5.32 -4.18 0.44
CA ILE A 241 5.10 -3.63 1.77
C ILE A 241 6.42 -3.02 2.20
N SER A 242 6.57 -1.69 2.16
CA SER A 242 7.88 -1.09 2.43
C SER A 242 7.88 0.20 3.21
N HIS A 243 8.88 0.39 4.07
CA HIS A 243 9.07 1.63 4.83
C HIS A 243 7.89 1.97 5.74
N ASN A 244 7.08 0.99 6.14
CA ASN A 244 6.00 1.20 7.10
C ASN A 244 6.53 1.09 8.53
N SER A 245 5.92 1.84 9.44
CA SER A 245 6.04 1.66 10.88
C SER A 245 4.77 1.00 11.39
N VAL A 246 4.87 -0.24 11.87
CA VAL A 246 3.74 -1.03 12.38
C VAL A 246 3.97 -1.31 13.86
N SER A 247 3.04 -0.88 14.73
CA SER A 247 3.19 -1.14 16.17
C SER A 247 1.89 -1.28 16.94
N LYS A 248 1.96 -1.85 18.15
CA LYS A 248 0.80 -2.06 19.04
C LYS A 248 -0.30 -2.87 18.35
N VAL A 249 0.10 -4.03 17.86
CA VAL A 249 -0.78 -4.94 17.13
C VAL A 249 -1.10 -6.14 18.02
N GLU A 250 -2.38 -6.38 18.27
CA GLU A 250 -2.88 -7.46 19.13
C GLU A 250 -3.08 -8.79 18.39
N SER A 251 -2.71 -8.84 17.10
CA SER A 251 -2.88 -9.95 16.16
C SER A 251 -2.77 -11.33 16.77
N ARG A 252 -3.60 -12.26 16.26
CA ARG A 252 -3.45 -13.68 16.56
C ARG A 252 -2.47 -14.40 15.62
N THR A 253 -2.14 -13.76 14.50
CA THR A 253 -1.26 -14.23 13.42
C THR A 253 0.06 -13.45 13.48
N GLY A 254 0.27 -12.48 12.59
CA GLY A 254 1.43 -11.59 12.56
C GLY A 254 1.08 -10.13 12.23
N ALA A 255 1.95 -9.20 12.59
CA ALA A 255 1.73 -7.76 12.36
C ALA A 255 1.70 -7.40 10.88
N ILE A 256 2.58 -8.03 10.08
CA ILE A 256 2.51 -8.03 8.62
C ILE A 256 2.29 -9.47 8.17
N SER A 257 1.20 -9.73 7.46
CA SER A 257 0.81 -11.06 6.99
C SER A 257 0.67 -11.09 5.48
N VAL A 258 1.24 -12.12 4.87
CA VAL A 258 1.13 -12.39 3.42
C VAL A 258 0.76 -13.85 3.22
N LYS A 259 -0.43 -14.13 2.68
CA LYS A 259 -1.01 -15.48 2.59
C LYS A 259 -1.94 -15.66 1.37
N GLY A 260 -2.63 -16.78 1.27
CA GLY A 260 -3.72 -16.98 0.31
C GLY A 260 -3.29 -17.24 -1.12
N GLY A 261 -2.13 -17.87 -1.31
CA GLY A 261 -1.55 -18.09 -2.64
C GLY A 261 -0.88 -16.84 -3.20
N SER A 262 -0.44 -15.91 -2.34
CA SER A 262 0.26 -14.71 -2.77
C SER A 262 1.61 -15.06 -3.43
N ASP A 263 2.03 -14.26 -4.40
CA ASP A 263 3.25 -14.50 -5.18
C ASP A 263 3.97 -13.18 -5.50
N GLN A 264 5.30 -13.22 -5.59
CA GLN A 264 6.17 -12.08 -5.91
C GLN A 264 5.96 -10.92 -4.94
N ILE A 265 6.26 -11.16 -3.67
CA ILE A 265 6.02 -10.20 -2.59
C ILE A 265 7.34 -9.70 -2.01
N LEU A 266 7.46 -8.38 -1.89
CA LEU A 266 8.58 -7.71 -1.23
C LEU A 266 8.11 -7.06 0.08
N ILE A 267 8.69 -7.47 1.20
CA ILE A 267 8.52 -6.87 2.53
C ILE A 267 9.86 -6.24 2.91
N ASP A 268 9.98 -4.92 2.71
CA ASP A 268 11.28 -4.25 2.72
C ASP A 268 11.35 -3.04 3.66
N ALA A 269 12.41 -2.95 4.46
CA ALA A 269 12.73 -1.77 5.26
C ALA A 269 11.59 -1.29 6.19
N ASN A 270 10.76 -2.20 6.70
CA ASN A 270 9.70 -1.87 7.66
C ASN A 270 10.26 -1.88 9.10
N ARG A 271 9.66 -1.06 9.96
CA ARG A 271 9.88 -1.08 11.41
C ARG A 271 8.66 -1.68 12.10
N ILE A 272 8.87 -2.77 12.81
CA ILE A 272 7.81 -3.54 13.48
C ILE A 272 8.16 -3.63 14.96
N SER A 273 7.28 -3.11 15.83
CA SER A 273 7.49 -3.13 17.28
C SER A 273 6.22 -3.31 18.08
N ASP A 274 6.34 -3.77 19.33
CA ASP A 274 5.22 -3.82 20.27
C ASP A 274 4.06 -4.70 19.75
N ILE A 275 4.39 -5.93 19.36
CA ILE A 275 3.46 -6.88 18.74
C ILE A 275 3.16 -8.01 19.71
N LEU A 276 1.90 -8.39 19.90
CA LEU A 276 1.53 -9.49 20.80
C LEU A 276 1.83 -10.90 20.24
N SER A 277 1.92 -11.05 18.92
CA SER A 277 2.14 -12.34 18.22
C SER A 277 3.41 -12.32 17.36
N ASP A 278 3.36 -12.80 16.11
CA ASP A 278 4.51 -12.82 15.20
C ASP A 278 4.73 -11.42 14.57
N GLY A 279 5.97 -11.03 14.27
CA GLY A 279 6.27 -9.79 13.57
C GLY A 279 5.83 -9.83 12.11
N VAL A 280 6.43 -10.75 11.35
CA VAL A 280 6.10 -11.01 9.94
C VAL A 280 5.64 -12.45 9.77
N LEU A 281 4.48 -12.66 9.17
CA LEU A 281 3.98 -13.97 8.75
C LEU A 281 4.08 -14.10 7.23
N VAL A 282 4.90 -15.05 6.79
CA VAL A 282 5.09 -15.45 5.39
C VAL A 282 4.36 -16.79 5.18
N GLY A 283 3.15 -16.71 4.64
CA GLY A 283 2.23 -17.83 4.45
C GLY A 283 1.23 -17.97 5.59
N GLY A 284 0.96 -19.19 6.05
CA GLY A 284 0.10 -19.43 7.22
C GLY A 284 -1.13 -20.28 6.93
N TRP A 285 -2.31 -19.67 7.02
CA TRP A 285 -3.57 -20.33 6.76
C TRP A 285 -4.53 -19.43 6.02
N THR A 286 -5.12 -19.97 4.98
CA THR A 286 -6.26 -19.36 4.33
C THR A 286 -7.48 -20.25 4.48
N SER A 287 -8.60 -19.67 4.91
CA SER A 287 -9.83 -20.43 5.10
C SER A 287 -10.30 -21.02 3.76
N PRO A 288 -10.95 -22.20 3.74
CA PRO A 288 -11.46 -22.79 2.50
C PRO A 288 -12.44 -21.91 1.72
N ARG A 289 -13.09 -20.93 2.38
CA ARG A 289 -13.96 -19.95 1.73
C ARG A 289 -13.20 -18.94 0.87
N MET A 290 -11.95 -18.69 1.22
CA MET A 290 -11.02 -17.82 0.49
C MET A 290 -10.10 -18.72 -0.34
N ALA A 291 -10.67 -19.53 -1.24
CA ALA A 291 -9.90 -20.51 -2.01
C ALA A 291 -8.61 -19.87 -2.54
N PRO A 292 -7.48 -20.60 -2.56
CA PRO A 292 -6.27 -20.09 -3.17
C PRO A 292 -6.58 -19.62 -4.59
N ARG A 293 -5.94 -18.52 -5.01
CA ARG A 293 -6.08 -18.01 -6.38
C ARG A 293 -5.90 -19.15 -7.38
N PRO A 294 -6.73 -19.25 -8.44
CA PRO A 294 -6.57 -20.29 -9.45
C PRO A 294 -5.12 -20.38 -9.95
N GLY A 295 -4.54 -21.58 -9.93
CA GLY A 295 -3.14 -21.86 -10.27
C GLY A 295 -2.12 -21.62 -9.14
N HIS A 296 -2.57 -21.33 -7.92
CA HIS A 296 -1.73 -21.04 -6.75
C HIS A 296 -2.03 -21.97 -5.56
N GLU A 297 -2.50 -23.20 -5.81
CA GLU A 297 -2.99 -24.14 -4.80
C GLU A 297 -1.89 -24.89 -4.03
N GLY A 298 -0.63 -24.84 -4.52
CA GLY A 298 0.49 -25.62 -3.99
C GLY A 298 1.28 -24.97 -2.84
N TYR A 299 0.92 -23.75 -2.44
CA TYR A 299 1.62 -22.97 -1.41
C TYR A 299 0.67 -21.93 -0.79
N GLU A 300 0.96 -21.46 0.42
CA GLU A 300 0.28 -20.28 0.98
C GLU A 300 0.89 -18.98 0.46
N VAL A 301 2.19 -19.01 0.18
CA VAL A 301 2.90 -17.90 -0.47
C VAL A 301 4.13 -18.39 -1.22
N ARG A 302 4.49 -17.73 -2.32
CA ARG A 302 5.69 -18.02 -3.10
C ARG A 302 6.46 -16.75 -3.48
N ASN A 303 7.77 -16.87 -3.71
CA ASN A 303 8.62 -15.77 -4.20
C ASN A 303 8.59 -14.54 -3.29
N VAL A 304 8.84 -14.76 -2.00
CA VAL A 304 8.80 -13.70 -1.00
C VAL A 304 10.20 -13.27 -0.62
N ARG A 305 10.40 -11.96 -0.53
CA ARG A 305 11.63 -11.38 0.00
C ARG A 305 11.30 -10.53 1.21
N VAL A 306 11.89 -10.85 2.36
CA VAL A 306 11.79 -10.11 3.61
C VAL A 306 13.15 -9.50 3.87
N THR A 307 13.32 -8.22 3.55
CA THR A 307 14.64 -7.57 3.49
C THR A 307 14.74 -6.30 4.33
N GLY A 308 15.86 -6.10 5.02
CA GLY A 308 16.15 -4.82 5.66
C GLY A 308 15.18 -4.38 6.77
N ASN A 309 14.32 -5.26 7.26
CA ASN A 309 13.32 -4.94 8.28
C ASN A 309 13.95 -4.92 9.68
N VAL A 310 13.41 -4.08 10.55
CA VAL A 310 13.70 -4.08 11.98
C VAL A 310 12.48 -4.61 12.71
N VAL A 311 12.57 -5.83 13.22
CA VAL A 311 11.49 -6.52 13.94
C VAL A 311 11.95 -6.74 15.38
N GLN A 312 11.26 -6.12 16.33
CA GLN A 312 11.63 -6.17 17.74
C GLN A 312 10.39 -6.10 18.64
N GLY A 313 10.52 -6.48 19.92
CA GLY A 313 9.39 -6.40 20.85
C GLY A 313 8.16 -7.17 20.39
N VAL A 314 8.37 -8.37 19.84
CA VAL A 314 7.30 -9.27 19.40
C VAL A 314 7.06 -10.40 20.41
N GLY A 315 5.80 -10.79 20.61
CA GLY A 315 5.40 -11.78 21.61
C GLY A 315 5.73 -13.22 21.21
N LYS A 316 5.71 -13.55 19.92
CA LYS A 316 6.02 -14.89 19.39
C LYS A 316 7.30 -14.93 18.58
N ARG A 317 7.28 -14.83 17.25
CA ARG A 317 8.48 -14.90 16.39
C ARG A 317 8.70 -13.59 15.67
N ALA A 318 9.94 -13.26 15.34
CA ALA A 318 10.20 -12.13 14.46
C ALA A 318 9.70 -12.41 13.04
N VAL A 319 9.97 -13.62 12.52
CA VAL A 319 9.44 -14.10 11.24
C VAL A 319 8.89 -15.52 11.40
N ASN A 320 7.67 -15.75 10.95
CA ASN A 320 7.05 -17.06 10.89
C ASN A 320 6.80 -17.45 9.43
N ILE A 321 7.29 -18.61 9.02
CA ILE A 321 7.27 -19.08 7.63
C ILE A 321 6.47 -20.39 7.58
N MET A 322 5.31 -20.35 6.92
CA MET A 322 4.34 -21.44 6.97
C MET A 322 3.80 -21.75 5.58
N ALA A 323 4.16 -22.91 5.03
CA ALA A 323 3.86 -23.29 3.65
C ALA A 323 4.32 -22.26 2.59
N ALA A 324 5.49 -21.67 2.81
CA ALA A 324 6.09 -20.72 1.88
C ALA A 324 7.10 -21.40 0.95
N GLN A 325 7.12 -21.03 -0.32
CA GLN A 325 8.08 -21.57 -1.30
C GLN A 325 8.96 -20.47 -1.88
N ARG A 326 10.27 -20.73 -2.02
CA ARG A 326 11.24 -19.77 -2.57
C ARG A 326 11.22 -18.43 -1.83
N ALA A 327 11.48 -18.47 -0.53
CA ALA A 327 11.52 -17.26 0.30
C ALA A 327 12.96 -16.87 0.68
N GLU A 328 13.25 -15.58 0.65
CA GLU A 328 14.51 -14.99 1.07
C GLU A 328 14.28 -14.06 2.27
N ILE A 329 14.96 -14.32 3.38
CA ILE A 329 14.90 -13.52 4.60
C ILE A 329 16.32 -13.01 4.82
N SER A 330 16.59 -11.76 4.44
CA SER A 330 17.97 -11.27 4.43
C SER A 330 18.15 -9.84 4.92
N GLY A 331 19.29 -9.58 5.57
CA GLY A 331 19.65 -8.23 6.02
C GLY A 331 18.72 -7.62 7.07
N ASN A 332 17.95 -8.43 7.80
CA ASN A 332 17.01 -7.94 8.81
C ASN A 332 17.68 -7.88 10.20
N TYR A 333 17.17 -7.01 11.07
CA TYR A 333 17.35 -7.13 12.51
C TYR A 333 16.13 -7.83 13.09
N LEU A 334 16.35 -8.98 13.72
CA LEU A 334 15.29 -9.86 14.20
C LEU A 334 15.47 -10.11 15.70
N ASP A 335 14.54 -9.57 16.46
CA ASP A 335 14.45 -9.70 17.90
C ASP A 335 13.10 -10.28 18.31
N VAL A 336 13.09 -10.98 19.43
CA VAL A 336 11.97 -11.78 19.92
C VAL A 336 11.96 -11.78 21.45
N SER A 337 10.78 -11.92 22.06
CA SER A 337 10.68 -12.06 23.51
C SER A 337 11.57 -13.21 24.04
N GLN A 338 12.22 -13.00 25.19
CA GLN A 338 13.13 -14.00 25.77
C GLN A 338 12.43 -15.34 26.08
N GLY A 339 11.11 -15.33 26.27
CA GLY A 339 10.32 -16.52 26.56
C GLY A 339 9.98 -17.39 25.34
N TYR A 340 10.23 -16.95 24.10
CA TYR A 340 9.83 -17.70 22.91
C TYR A 340 10.95 -18.57 22.30
N GLY A 341 10.59 -19.75 21.80
CA GLY A 341 11.55 -20.80 21.43
C GLY A 341 12.40 -20.53 20.19
N ALA A 342 11.94 -19.69 19.24
CA ALA A 342 12.67 -19.40 17.99
C ALA A 342 12.47 -17.95 17.51
N VAL A 343 13.50 -17.33 16.93
CA VAL A 343 13.36 -16.01 16.27
C VAL A 343 12.67 -16.16 14.92
N ILE A 344 13.12 -17.15 14.14
CA ILE A 344 12.48 -17.59 12.91
C ILE A 344 11.96 -19.01 13.09
N GLU A 345 10.73 -19.26 12.66
CA GLU A 345 10.21 -20.62 12.51
C GLU A 345 9.79 -20.92 11.10
N LEU A 346 10.01 -22.18 10.71
CA LEU A 346 9.60 -22.73 9.44
C LEU A 346 8.76 -23.97 9.66
N GLY A 347 7.68 -24.08 8.90
CA GLY A 347 6.89 -25.30 8.92
C GLY A 347 5.84 -25.35 7.84
N ARG A 348 4.83 -26.17 8.14
CA ARG A 348 3.67 -26.38 7.29
C ARG A 348 2.59 -25.33 7.51
N ASN A 349 1.62 -25.31 6.60
CA ASN A 349 0.34 -24.61 6.81
C ASN A 349 -0.41 -25.18 8.03
N HIS A 350 -1.52 -24.53 8.37
CA HIS A 350 -2.31 -24.85 9.55
C HIS A 350 -2.62 -26.36 9.71
N PRO A 351 -2.55 -26.92 10.93
CA PRO A 351 -2.82 -28.34 11.15
C PRO A 351 -4.22 -28.82 10.72
N ARG A 352 -5.19 -27.90 10.66
CA ARG A 352 -6.56 -28.18 10.19
C ARG A 352 -6.75 -28.03 8.67
N ALA A 353 -5.71 -27.71 7.91
CA ALA A 353 -5.82 -27.65 6.46
C ALA A 353 -6.07 -29.05 5.88
N ALA A 354 -6.92 -29.13 4.85
CA ALA A 354 -7.25 -30.38 4.18
C ALA A 354 -6.04 -31.03 3.51
N VAL A 355 -5.10 -30.21 3.04
CA VAL A 355 -3.83 -30.64 2.43
C VAL A 355 -2.68 -30.02 3.21
N ALA A 356 -1.71 -30.86 3.59
CA ALA A 356 -0.48 -30.41 4.24
C ALA A 356 0.47 -29.82 3.20
N LEU A 357 0.75 -28.52 3.31
CA LEU A 357 1.73 -27.82 2.48
C LEU A 357 2.93 -27.46 3.34
N TYR A 358 4.14 -27.64 2.83
CA TYR A 358 5.38 -27.42 3.58
C TYR A 358 6.18 -26.28 2.98
N SER A 359 6.95 -25.60 3.83
CA SER A 359 7.88 -24.59 3.34
C SER A 359 9.08 -25.24 2.64
N SER A 360 9.58 -24.65 1.56
CA SER A 360 10.74 -25.17 0.82
C SER A 360 11.51 -24.06 0.10
N ASP A 361 12.79 -24.33 -0.19
CA ASP A 361 13.71 -23.41 -0.88
C ASP A 361 13.85 -22.06 -0.15
N ILE A 362 14.17 -22.15 1.14
CA ILE A 362 14.24 -20.98 2.02
C ILE A 362 15.69 -20.54 2.20
N ALA A 363 15.98 -19.28 1.93
CA ALA A 363 17.26 -18.65 2.16
C ALA A 363 17.15 -17.67 3.34
N ILE A 364 18.02 -17.83 4.33
CA ILE A 364 18.11 -16.96 5.49
C ILE A 364 19.55 -16.50 5.58
N SER A 365 19.84 -15.27 5.18
CA SER A 365 21.21 -14.77 5.13
C SER A 365 21.41 -13.37 5.68
N ASP A 366 22.61 -13.10 6.21
CA ASP A 366 23.05 -11.75 6.57
C ASP A 366 22.14 -11.03 7.58
N ASN A 367 21.34 -11.78 8.36
CA ASN A 367 20.49 -11.20 9.39
C ASN A 367 21.28 -11.01 10.69
N GLN A 368 20.87 -10.01 11.47
CA GLN A 368 21.32 -9.78 12.83
C GLN A 368 20.23 -10.24 13.81
N PHE A 369 20.57 -11.26 14.61
CA PHE A 369 19.69 -11.79 15.66
C PHE A 369 20.05 -11.17 17.01
N SER A 370 19.05 -10.82 17.82
CA SER A 370 19.30 -10.29 19.18
C SER A 370 19.90 -11.32 20.15
N ARG A 371 19.85 -12.62 19.80
CA ARG A 371 20.30 -13.74 20.64
C ARG A 371 21.13 -14.77 19.88
N GLU A 372 21.97 -15.51 20.59
CA GLU A 372 22.85 -16.55 20.04
C GLU A 372 22.13 -17.89 19.80
N ALA A 373 21.38 -18.36 20.79
CA ALA A 373 20.63 -19.61 20.72
C ALA A 373 19.19 -19.38 20.24
N GLY A 374 18.58 -20.40 19.64
CA GLY A 374 17.18 -20.33 19.20
C GLY A 374 16.93 -19.35 18.06
N LYS A 375 17.90 -19.15 17.16
CA LYS A 375 17.73 -18.32 15.96
C LYS A 375 16.66 -18.89 15.02
N LEU A 376 16.69 -20.21 14.87
CA LEU A 376 15.92 -20.94 13.87
C LEU A 376 15.32 -22.19 14.46
N ARG A 377 14.04 -22.45 14.14
CA ARG A 377 13.40 -23.75 14.32
C ARG A 377 12.74 -24.16 13.02
N SER A 378 12.92 -25.42 12.62
CA SER A 378 12.28 -25.99 11.44
C SER A 378 11.46 -27.22 11.83
N MET A 379 10.23 -27.31 11.34
CA MET A 379 9.39 -28.49 11.49
C MET A 379 9.82 -29.60 10.51
N GLN A 380 9.52 -30.84 10.86
CA GLN A 380 9.69 -32.00 9.98
C GLN A 380 8.88 -31.81 8.68
N GLY A 381 9.46 -32.20 7.55
CA GLY A 381 8.86 -32.06 6.22
C GLY A 381 9.16 -30.73 5.52
N THR A 382 9.78 -29.77 6.22
CA THR A 382 10.33 -28.56 5.56
C THR A 382 11.45 -28.97 4.60
N GLY A 383 11.43 -28.40 3.39
CA GLY A 383 12.41 -28.66 2.34
C GLY A 383 13.77 -28.00 2.59
N ALA A 384 14.50 -27.72 1.50
CA ALA A 384 15.84 -27.13 1.58
C ALA A 384 15.86 -25.77 2.30
N ILE A 385 16.79 -25.61 3.24
CA ILE A 385 17.05 -24.37 3.97
C ILE A 385 18.53 -24.01 3.84
N ARG A 386 18.83 -22.79 3.41
CA ARG A 386 20.17 -22.22 3.42
C ARG A 386 20.26 -21.16 4.52
N PHE A 387 21.16 -21.36 5.48
CA PHE A 387 21.36 -20.44 6.61
C PHE A 387 22.81 -19.94 6.62
N LEU A 388 23.05 -18.73 6.10
CA LEU A 388 24.40 -18.25 5.76
C LEU A 388 24.68 -16.87 6.37
N ASN A 389 25.90 -16.63 6.88
CA ASN A 389 26.37 -15.31 7.31
C ASN A 389 25.47 -14.56 8.33
N ASN A 390 24.64 -15.29 9.07
CA ASN A 390 23.81 -14.72 10.11
C ASN A 390 24.63 -14.48 11.38
N ARG A 391 24.50 -13.30 11.98
CA ARG A 391 25.23 -12.89 13.18
C ARG A 391 24.31 -12.69 14.37
N SER A 392 24.90 -12.59 15.55
CA SER A 392 24.20 -12.32 16.80
C SER A 392 24.78 -11.15 17.57
N GLY A 393 23.95 -10.60 18.44
CA GLY A 393 24.33 -9.53 19.36
C GLY A 393 24.42 -8.17 18.68
N GLY A 394 24.58 -7.14 19.51
CA GLY A 394 24.64 -5.73 19.10
C GLY A 394 23.27 -5.05 19.04
N ARG A 395 23.26 -3.71 19.16
CA ARG A 395 22.09 -2.89 18.80
C ARG A 395 21.78 -3.07 17.31
N PRO A 396 20.55 -2.77 16.83
CA PRO A 396 20.27 -2.74 15.41
C PRO A 396 21.35 -1.94 14.68
N SER A 397 22.20 -2.65 13.94
CA SER A 397 23.29 -2.03 13.16
C SER A 397 22.77 -1.31 11.90
N ILE A 398 21.48 -1.53 11.63
CA ILE A 398 20.67 -0.89 10.61
C ILE A 398 19.87 0.23 11.27
N SER A 399 20.28 1.49 11.05
CA SER A 399 19.25 2.51 10.77
C SER A 399 18.50 2.02 9.53
N ALA A 400 17.17 2.13 9.44
CA ALA A 400 16.45 1.84 8.20
C ALA A 400 17.21 2.49 7.03
N GLY A 401 17.92 1.66 6.27
CA GLY A 401 18.99 2.12 5.39
C GLY A 401 18.40 2.78 4.15
N PRO A 402 19.19 3.56 3.39
CA PRO A 402 18.74 4.06 2.11
C PRO A 402 18.33 2.89 1.19
N ARG A 403 17.20 3.10 0.51
CA ARG A 403 16.50 2.19 -0.42
C ARG A 403 17.42 1.14 -1.07
N PRO A 404 17.22 -0.16 -0.80
CA PRO A 404 17.69 -1.19 -1.72
C PRO A 404 17.05 -0.94 -3.09
N ARG A 405 17.84 -1.00 -4.17
CA ARG A 405 17.26 -1.12 -5.52
C ARG A 405 16.39 -2.37 -5.53
N ALA A 406 15.14 -2.25 -5.98
CA ALA A 406 14.33 -3.40 -6.32
C ALA A 406 15.15 -4.26 -7.29
N LEU A 407 15.63 -5.41 -6.83
CA LEU A 407 16.16 -6.40 -7.77
C LEU A 407 14.94 -6.96 -8.50
N PRO A 408 14.93 -6.97 -9.85
CA PRO A 408 13.87 -7.62 -10.58
C PRO A 408 13.77 -9.07 -10.11
N PHE A 409 12.55 -9.57 -9.92
CA PHE A 409 12.36 -11.00 -9.74
C PHE A 409 12.98 -11.71 -10.95
N PRO A 410 13.79 -12.77 -10.76
CA PRO A 410 14.22 -13.59 -11.89
C PRO A 410 12.96 -14.12 -12.58
N GLY A 411 12.86 -13.84 -13.88
CA GLY A 411 11.73 -14.21 -14.74
C GLY A 411 11.53 -15.71 -14.90
#